data_AF-A0A1G4KAM5-F1
#
_entry.id   AF-A0A1G4KAM5-F1
#
_cell.length_a   1.000
_cell.length_b   1.000
_cell.length_c   1.000
_cell.angle_alpha   90.00
_cell.angle_beta   90.00
_cell.angle_gamma   90.00
#
_symmetry.space_group_name_H-M   'P 1'
#
loop_
_entity.id
_entity.type
_entity.pdbx_description
1 polymer ?
#
loop_
_entity_poly.entity_id
_entity_poly.type
_entity_poly.pdbx_seq_one_letter_code
_entity_poly.pdbx_strand_id
1 'polypeptide(L)'
;MALKNTIRTHIVGSEFQLKNNDLSTLLRFLVQLFSLARYLLIYNIWSCKTWLVEQSVESKCGIWLAKMIGRALICIPFVGEALARAFDRIIAAVKFKKLPLMRRIKQFLETLFQLSLVDLTLRNANIKFIQTGDPLQIETSPDKPQTALLIANHRSIMDYTLINCLVQGDRPFGAPEYLWSLLKGQNLQYIPKLKFVSWGRISNMPSIGFIANIMMKDENAAISTSDVESFLKQEGNQILAMFPEVNVLTPELRLVQRKLTKDSYLPMMNNVLYPRFKNFTSTVKCLAHLQHVEKSRKVRYLRKAVTRASGMVSKVKHSKSKVDAEEIAQVSLFLGEDGLDAPTVNVATRPKLLKTSLRIDPFVWDFTIVYYRAKLSSGREHAHVHKLELHRIDEENDHYQLEQITPSFLQLLGSRFQDSPILIRIHLNKYPLSNLMKLSDRKLESWLEKTWLEKDLMLDSMQKNVKIN
;
A
#
# COMPACT_ATOMS: atom_id res chain seq x y z
N MET A 1 -2.32 25.47 0.62
CA MET A 1 -1.84 25.38 2.02
C MET A 1 -1.66 23.93 2.54
N ALA A 2 -2.34 22.92 1.99
CA ALA A 2 -2.26 21.53 2.50
C ALA A 2 -0.86 20.90 2.42
N LEU A 3 -0.15 21.02 1.29
CA LEU A 3 1.10 20.27 1.04
C LEU A 3 2.24 20.60 2.02
N LYS A 4 2.44 21.88 2.36
CA LYS A 4 3.49 22.30 3.31
C LYS A 4 3.25 21.70 4.70
N ASN A 5 1.99 21.63 5.14
CA ASN A 5 1.63 21.04 6.42
C ASN A 5 1.78 19.51 6.38
N THR A 6 1.40 18.85 5.29
CA THR A 6 1.63 17.41 5.07
C THR A 6 3.12 17.05 5.08
N ILE A 7 3.97 17.84 4.40
CA ILE A 7 5.42 17.65 4.42
C ILE A 7 5.98 17.87 5.83
N ARG A 8 5.56 18.95 6.49
CA ARG A 8 6.02 19.26 7.85
C ARG A 8 5.63 18.17 8.85
N THR A 9 4.43 17.61 8.76
CA THR A 9 3.92 16.61 9.69
C THR A 9 4.52 15.22 9.41
N HIS A 10 4.49 14.74 8.18
CA HIS A 10 4.85 13.36 7.86
C HIS A 10 6.31 13.17 7.47
N ILE A 11 6.97 14.18 6.91
CA ILE A 11 8.38 14.09 6.52
C ILE A 11 9.25 14.59 7.66
N VAL A 12 9.05 15.84 8.11
CA VAL A 12 9.92 16.47 9.10
C VAL A 12 9.56 16.04 10.53
N GLY A 13 8.27 16.11 10.90
CA GLY A 13 7.79 15.91 12.27
C GLY A 13 7.83 17.21 13.09
N SER A 14 6.96 17.30 14.10
CA SER A 14 6.85 18.47 15.00
C SER A 14 8.03 18.61 15.96
N GLU A 15 8.71 17.50 16.29
CA GLU A 15 9.74 17.42 17.34
C GLU A 15 11.10 16.97 16.81
N PHE A 16 11.37 17.11 15.51
CA PHE A 16 12.67 16.74 14.98
C PHE A 16 13.72 17.77 15.40
N GLN A 17 14.41 17.47 16.50
CA GLN A 17 15.59 18.18 16.96
C GLN A 17 16.75 17.19 16.93
N LEU A 18 17.71 17.38 16.01
CA LEU A 18 19.03 16.78 16.20
C LEU A 18 19.64 17.49 17.40
N LYS A 19 20.10 16.74 18.42
CA LYS A 19 20.90 17.33 19.50
C LYS A 19 22.08 18.06 18.86
N ASN A 20 22.16 19.36 19.12
CA ASN A 20 22.79 20.36 18.26
C ASN A 20 24.33 20.41 18.33
N ASN A 21 24.99 19.38 18.88
CA ASN A 21 26.37 19.53 19.36
C ASN A 21 27.42 18.65 18.66
N ASP A 22 27.04 17.85 17.65
CA ASP A 22 28.02 17.03 16.93
C ASP A 22 27.86 17.15 15.40
N LEU A 23 28.73 17.98 14.80
CA LEU A 23 28.85 18.19 13.35
C LEU A 23 28.99 16.85 12.60
N SER A 24 29.67 15.87 13.21
CA SER A 24 29.84 14.53 12.64
C SER A 24 28.50 13.81 12.48
N THR A 25 27.64 13.92 13.49
CA THR A 25 26.30 13.31 13.48
C THR A 25 25.39 13.95 12.43
N LEU A 26 25.42 15.28 12.31
CA LEU A 26 24.70 15.99 11.25
C LEU A 26 25.20 15.59 9.85
N LEU A 27 26.51 15.51 9.65
CA LEU A 27 27.10 15.12 8.37
C LEU A 27 26.70 13.69 7.98
N ARG A 28 26.77 12.74 8.93
CA ARG A 28 26.33 11.35 8.70
C ARG A 28 24.85 11.30 8.32
N PHE A 29 23.99 12.05 9.00
CA PHE A 29 22.57 12.14 8.68
C PHE A 29 22.33 12.69 7.26
N LEU A 30 23.03 13.76 6.88
CA LEU A 30 22.93 14.34 5.52
C LEU A 30 23.41 13.35 4.45
N VAL A 31 24.50 12.62 4.70
CA VAL A 31 25.00 11.59 3.79
C VAL A 31 23.97 10.47 3.59
N GLN A 32 23.29 10.04 4.66
CA GLN A 32 22.22 9.04 4.58
C GLN A 32 21.04 9.54 3.74
N LEU A 33 20.60 10.77 3.99
CA LEU A 33 19.52 11.39 3.24
C LEU A 33 19.87 11.52 1.75
N PHE A 34 21.09 11.97 1.44
CA PHE A 34 21.58 12.09 0.07
C PHE A 34 21.68 10.73 -0.62
N SER A 35 22.11 9.70 0.09
CA SER A 35 22.16 8.32 -0.43
C SER A 35 20.77 7.82 -0.84
N LEU A 36 19.76 8.00 0.02
CA LEU A 36 18.37 7.65 -0.28
C LEU A 36 17.81 8.45 -1.46
N ALA A 37 18.06 9.76 -1.50
CA ALA A 37 17.64 10.63 -2.60
C ALA A 37 18.26 10.19 -3.95
N ARG A 38 19.53 9.78 -3.94
CA ARG A 38 20.21 9.24 -5.12
C ARG A 38 19.57 7.95 -5.61
N TYR A 39 19.24 7.01 -4.73
CA TYR A 39 18.53 5.78 -5.13
C TYR A 39 17.17 6.09 -5.75
N LEU A 40 16.42 7.01 -5.16
CA LEU A 40 15.13 7.47 -5.69
C LEU A 40 15.30 8.07 -7.10
N LEU A 41 16.31 8.91 -7.31
CA LEU A 41 16.60 9.52 -8.61
C LEU A 41 16.93 8.45 -9.67
N ILE A 42 17.87 7.55 -9.36
CA ILE A 42 18.28 6.46 -10.25
C ILE A 42 17.07 5.59 -10.64
N TYR A 43 16.24 5.22 -9.65
CA TYR A 43 15.03 4.45 -9.90
C TYR A 43 14.05 5.18 -10.82
N ASN A 44 13.78 6.48 -10.58
CA ASN A 44 12.84 7.22 -11.41
C ASN A 44 13.35 7.40 -12.85
N ILE A 45 14.65 7.66 -13.04
CA ILE A 45 15.27 7.71 -14.38
C ILE A 45 15.11 6.36 -15.09
N TRP A 46 15.45 5.26 -14.42
CA TRP A 46 15.34 3.92 -15.00
C TRP A 46 13.90 3.52 -15.29
N SER A 47 12.96 3.85 -14.38
CA SER A 47 11.53 3.59 -14.56
C SER A 47 10.96 4.40 -15.71
N CYS A 48 11.37 5.66 -15.89
CA CYS A 48 10.97 6.49 -17.03
C CYS A 48 11.46 5.87 -18.35
N LYS A 49 12.74 5.49 -18.41
CA LYS A 49 13.32 4.81 -19.57
C LYS A 49 12.60 3.50 -19.90
N THR A 50 12.28 2.70 -18.88
CA THR A 50 11.54 1.44 -19.05
C THR A 50 10.14 1.69 -19.58
N TRP A 51 9.43 2.66 -19.00
CA TRP A 51 8.10 3.04 -19.45
C TRP A 51 8.09 3.53 -20.91
N LEU A 52 9.07 4.34 -21.33
CA LEU A 52 9.20 4.79 -22.73
C LEU A 52 9.39 3.62 -23.71
N VAL A 53 10.19 2.62 -23.33
CA VAL A 53 10.40 1.40 -24.13
C VAL A 53 9.11 0.56 -24.18
N GLU A 54 8.42 0.42 -23.04
CA GLU A 54 7.12 -0.27 -22.97
C GLU A 54 6.08 0.39 -23.88
N GLN A 55 5.93 1.71 -23.82
CA GLN A 55 4.99 2.42 -24.68
C GLN A 55 5.36 2.28 -26.16
N SER A 56 6.64 2.30 -26.50
CA SER A 56 7.08 2.12 -27.89
C SER A 56 6.74 0.73 -28.46
N VAL A 57 6.76 -0.33 -27.62
CA VAL A 57 6.64 -1.72 -28.08
C VAL A 57 5.24 -2.30 -27.88
N GLU A 58 4.55 -1.91 -26.81
CA GLU A 58 3.27 -2.50 -26.39
C GLU A 58 2.06 -1.60 -26.70
N SER A 59 2.26 -0.29 -26.94
CA SER A 59 1.14 0.59 -27.27
C SER A 59 0.57 0.31 -28.66
N LYS A 60 -0.74 0.54 -28.83
CA LYS A 60 -1.40 0.44 -30.15
C LYS A 60 -0.73 1.34 -31.19
N CYS A 61 -0.34 2.54 -30.79
CA CYS A 61 0.37 3.50 -31.63
C CYS A 61 1.75 2.98 -32.04
N GLY A 62 2.52 2.45 -31.09
CA GLY A 62 3.83 1.87 -31.36
C GLY A 62 3.76 0.66 -32.31
N ILE A 63 2.79 -0.23 -32.10
CA ILE A 63 2.54 -1.37 -33.00
C ILE A 63 2.14 -0.88 -34.40
N TRP A 64 1.28 0.14 -34.50
CA TRP A 64 0.88 0.73 -35.77
C TRP A 64 2.07 1.37 -36.50
N LEU A 65 2.88 2.16 -35.80
CA LEU A 65 4.07 2.82 -36.34
C LEU A 65 5.10 1.78 -36.81
N ALA A 66 5.34 0.73 -36.02
CA ALA A 66 6.21 -0.36 -36.40
C ALA A 66 5.74 -1.06 -37.69
N LYS A 67 4.43 -1.29 -37.85
CA LYS A 67 3.86 -1.85 -39.08
C LYS A 67 4.04 -0.91 -40.28
N MET A 68 3.87 0.40 -40.08
CA MET A 68 4.08 1.40 -41.13
C MET A 68 5.55 1.44 -41.58
N ILE A 69 6.49 1.45 -40.64
CA ILE A 69 7.93 1.40 -40.92
C ILE A 69 8.28 0.09 -41.66
N GLY A 70 7.77 -1.05 -41.20
CA GLY A 70 7.99 -2.33 -41.86
C GLY A 70 7.51 -2.34 -43.31
N ARG A 71 6.33 -1.78 -43.60
CA ARG A 71 5.83 -1.62 -44.97
C ARG A 71 6.70 -0.69 -45.81
N ALA A 72 7.12 0.44 -45.26
CA ALA A 72 8.00 1.39 -45.94
C ALA A 72 9.36 0.78 -46.28
N LEU A 73 9.92 -0.04 -45.37
CA LEU A 73 11.18 -0.75 -45.61
C LEU A 73 11.06 -1.74 -46.77
N ILE A 74 9.94 -2.47 -46.89
CA ILE A 74 9.71 -3.42 -48.01
C ILE A 74 9.68 -2.70 -49.37
N CYS A 75 9.29 -1.43 -49.43
CA CYS A 75 9.27 -0.64 -50.67
C CYS A 75 10.66 -0.27 -51.20
N ILE A 76 11.74 -0.48 -50.43
CA ILE A 76 13.10 -0.20 -50.88
C ILE A 76 13.58 -1.36 -51.79
N PRO A 77 13.91 -1.10 -53.06
CA PRO A 77 14.34 -2.16 -53.98
C PRO A 77 15.63 -2.83 -53.51
N PHE A 78 15.77 -4.13 -53.81
CA PHE A 78 16.91 -5.02 -53.51
C PHE A 78 17.24 -5.29 -52.03
N VAL A 79 17.08 -4.31 -51.13
CA VAL A 79 17.53 -4.42 -49.72
C VAL A 79 16.35 -4.38 -48.71
N GLY A 80 15.17 -3.94 -49.15
CA GLY A 80 14.03 -3.67 -48.29
C GLY A 80 13.54 -4.85 -47.46
N GLU A 81 13.47 -6.04 -48.06
CA GLU A 81 13.02 -7.25 -47.36
C GLU A 81 14.01 -7.68 -46.26
N ALA A 82 15.32 -7.53 -46.49
CA ALA A 82 16.34 -7.82 -45.49
C ALA A 82 16.26 -6.83 -44.32
N LEU A 83 16.04 -5.55 -44.60
CA LEU A 83 15.87 -4.50 -43.58
C LEU A 83 14.59 -4.71 -42.76
N ALA A 84 13.46 -5.04 -43.40
CA ALA A 84 12.21 -5.33 -42.71
C ALA A 84 12.36 -6.54 -41.76
N ARG A 85 12.99 -7.63 -42.23
CA ARG A 85 13.31 -8.79 -41.38
C ARG A 85 14.25 -8.44 -40.24
N ALA A 86 15.26 -7.59 -40.47
CA ALA A 86 16.16 -7.12 -39.41
C ALA A 86 15.41 -6.27 -38.37
N PHE A 87 14.51 -5.39 -38.82
CA PHE A 87 13.68 -4.56 -37.96
C PHE A 87 12.73 -5.39 -37.08
N ASP A 88 12.04 -6.38 -37.65
CA ASP A 88 11.18 -7.29 -36.90
C ASP A 88 11.96 -8.10 -35.86
N ARG A 89 13.18 -8.55 -36.20
CA ARG A 89 14.09 -9.21 -35.25
C ARG A 89 14.49 -8.26 -34.12
N ILE A 90 14.75 -6.99 -34.40
CA ILE A 90 15.08 -5.98 -33.38
C ILE A 90 13.87 -5.77 -32.45
N ILE A 91 12.65 -5.58 -32.98
CA ILE A 91 11.45 -5.42 -32.16
C ILE A 91 11.24 -6.66 -31.29
N ALA A 92 11.35 -7.86 -31.86
CA ALA A 92 11.24 -9.10 -31.11
C ALA A 92 12.32 -9.19 -30.00
N ALA A 93 13.58 -8.84 -30.31
CA ALA A 93 14.66 -8.82 -29.33
C ALA A 93 14.41 -7.79 -28.21
N VAL A 94 13.88 -6.61 -28.53
CA VAL A 94 13.49 -5.61 -27.53
C VAL A 94 12.38 -6.17 -26.65
N LYS A 95 11.32 -6.73 -27.24
CA LYS A 95 10.15 -7.25 -26.53
C LYS A 95 10.47 -8.45 -25.64
N PHE A 96 11.24 -9.41 -26.13
CA PHE A 96 11.45 -10.69 -25.44
C PHE A 96 12.76 -10.78 -24.66
N LYS A 97 13.75 -9.92 -24.92
CA LYS A 97 15.02 -9.90 -24.18
C LYS A 97 15.22 -8.61 -23.38
N LYS A 98 15.23 -7.44 -24.05
CA LYS A 98 15.57 -6.18 -23.36
C LYS A 98 14.52 -5.75 -22.36
N LEU A 99 13.24 -5.80 -22.73
CA LEU A 99 12.17 -5.34 -21.86
C LEU A 99 12.05 -6.16 -20.57
N PRO A 100 12.08 -7.51 -20.59
CA PRO A 100 12.14 -8.31 -19.37
C PRO A 100 13.38 -7.99 -18.50
N LEU A 101 14.54 -7.77 -19.12
CA LEU A 101 15.75 -7.37 -18.39
C LEU A 101 15.58 -6.01 -17.70
N MET A 102 15.01 -5.03 -18.39
CA MET A 102 14.73 -3.70 -17.83
C MET A 102 13.76 -3.77 -16.65
N ARG A 103 12.71 -4.60 -16.75
CA ARG A 103 11.77 -4.88 -15.66
C ARG A 103 12.47 -5.53 -14.46
N ARG A 104 13.36 -6.50 -14.68
CA ARG A 104 14.17 -7.11 -13.62
C ARG A 104 15.06 -6.09 -12.92
N ILE A 105 15.74 -5.21 -13.67
CA ILE A 105 16.58 -4.15 -13.09
C ILE A 105 15.72 -3.17 -12.28
N LYS A 106 14.53 -2.81 -12.77
CA LYS A 106 13.59 -1.96 -12.04
C LYS A 106 13.18 -2.58 -10.69
N GLN A 107 12.82 -3.86 -10.68
CA GLN A 107 12.48 -4.61 -9.46
C GLN A 107 13.67 -4.71 -8.50
N PHE A 108 14.86 -4.90 -9.05
CA PHE A 108 16.10 -4.92 -8.27
C PHE A 108 16.34 -3.58 -7.57
N LEU A 109 16.26 -2.46 -8.31
CA LEU A 109 16.44 -1.12 -7.75
C LEU A 109 15.38 -0.79 -6.67
N GLU A 110 14.14 -1.21 -6.89
CA GLU A 110 13.05 -1.08 -5.91
C GLU A 110 13.36 -1.86 -4.63
N THR A 111 13.78 -3.12 -4.75
CA THR A 111 14.16 -3.96 -3.60
C THR A 111 15.34 -3.35 -2.85
N LEU A 112 16.36 -2.90 -3.58
CA LEU A 112 17.55 -2.28 -3.01
C LEU A 112 17.22 -1.00 -2.23
N PHE A 113 16.33 -0.17 -2.78
CA PHE A 113 15.85 1.01 -2.07
C PHE A 113 15.10 0.64 -0.79
N GLN A 114 14.20 -0.35 -0.85
CA GLN A 114 13.43 -0.78 0.32
C GLN A 114 14.31 -1.37 1.42
N LEU A 115 15.29 -2.21 1.07
CA LEU A 115 16.28 -2.69 2.03
C LEU A 115 17.06 -1.54 2.66
N SER A 116 17.55 -0.61 1.84
CA SER A 116 18.30 0.55 2.32
C SER A 116 17.45 1.41 3.26
N LEU A 117 16.17 1.60 2.94
CA LEU A 117 15.25 2.37 3.74
C LEU A 117 14.96 1.69 5.08
N VAL A 118 14.72 0.37 5.09
CA VAL A 118 14.50 -0.43 6.29
C VAL A 118 15.75 -0.44 7.18
N ASP A 119 16.94 -0.67 6.61
CA ASP A 119 18.22 -0.64 7.33
C ASP A 119 18.49 0.73 7.95
N LEU A 120 18.15 1.80 7.23
CA LEU A 120 18.40 3.16 7.70
C LEU A 120 17.39 3.63 8.75
N THR A 121 16.15 3.14 8.71
CA THR A 121 15.07 3.69 9.55
C THR A 121 14.62 2.76 10.67
N LEU A 122 14.54 1.45 10.46
CA LEU A 122 13.87 0.50 11.37
C LEU A 122 14.81 -0.50 12.02
N ARG A 123 15.90 -0.90 11.33
CA ARG A 123 16.93 -1.80 11.88
C ARG A 123 18.00 -1.02 12.64
N ASN A 124 17.58 -0.29 13.66
CA ASN A 124 18.48 0.38 14.58
C ASN A 124 18.24 -0.10 16.01
N ALA A 125 19.23 0.09 16.88
CA ALA A 125 19.13 -0.37 18.27
C ALA A 125 18.03 0.37 19.07
N ASN A 126 17.69 1.59 18.64
CA ASN A 126 16.74 2.48 19.29
C ASN A 126 15.29 2.22 18.89
N ILE A 127 15.04 1.27 18.00
CA ILE A 127 13.69 0.83 17.64
C ILE A 127 13.48 -0.58 18.15
N LYS A 128 12.37 -0.78 18.84
CA LYS A 128 11.99 -2.07 19.43
C LYS A 128 10.61 -2.46 18.94
N PHE A 129 10.51 -3.67 18.41
CA PHE A 129 9.26 -4.25 17.96
C PHE A 129 8.61 -5.05 19.09
N ILE A 130 7.32 -4.82 19.32
CA ILE A 130 6.50 -5.60 20.24
C ILE A 130 5.41 -6.24 19.40
N GLN A 131 5.60 -7.51 19.03
CA GLN A 131 4.61 -8.28 18.29
C GLN A 131 3.66 -8.98 19.27
N THR A 132 2.36 -8.90 19.00
CA THR A 132 1.29 -9.56 19.76
C THR A 132 0.27 -10.19 18.80
N GLY A 133 -0.54 -11.13 19.28
CA GLY A 133 -1.54 -11.82 18.46
C GLY A 133 -0.98 -13.02 17.72
N ASP A 134 -1.44 -13.26 16.49
CA ASP A 134 -1.04 -14.40 15.67
C ASP A 134 0.44 -14.30 15.21
N PRO A 135 1.17 -15.43 15.11
CA PRO A 135 2.51 -15.43 14.51
C PRO A 135 2.43 -15.18 13.01
N LEU A 136 3.23 -14.25 12.50
CA LEU A 136 3.34 -13.96 11.07
C LEU A 136 4.06 -15.12 10.36
N GLN A 137 3.30 -15.95 9.66
CA GLN A 137 3.81 -17.12 8.92
C GLN A 137 3.40 -17.01 7.46
N ILE A 138 3.97 -16.02 6.76
CA ILE A 138 3.83 -15.97 5.31
C ILE A 138 4.90 -16.91 4.74
N GLU A 139 4.47 -18.03 4.15
CA GLU A 139 5.39 -18.96 3.49
C GLU A 139 6.03 -18.29 2.26
N THR A 140 7.16 -17.63 2.47
CA THR A 140 7.97 -17.00 1.42
C THR A 140 9.24 -17.81 1.16
N SER A 141 9.09 -19.13 1.02
CA SER A 141 10.19 -19.98 0.58
C SER A 141 10.40 -19.79 -0.93
N PRO A 142 11.65 -19.80 -1.42
CA PRO A 142 11.95 -19.69 -2.85
C PRO A 142 11.21 -20.74 -3.69
N ASP A 143 10.94 -21.91 -3.10
CA ASP A 143 10.34 -23.05 -3.78
C ASP A 143 8.80 -22.99 -3.85
N LYS A 144 8.16 -22.16 -3.02
CA LYS A 144 6.69 -22.04 -2.96
C LYS A 144 6.23 -20.59 -2.68
N PRO A 145 6.54 -19.61 -3.56
CA PRO A 145 6.07 -18.25 -3.34
C PRO A 145 4.54 -18.21 -3.42
N GLN A 146 3.90 -17.56 -2.45
CA GLN A 146 2.45 -17.40 -2.39
C GLN A 146 2.05 -15.93 -2.51
N THR A 147 0.88 -15.69 -3.08
CA THR A 147 0.21 -14.39 -3.11
C THR A 147 -0.56 -14.22 -1.81
N ALA A 148 -0.11 -13.32 -0.95
CA ALA A 148 -0.78 -13.01 0.31
C ALA A 148 -1.44 -11.63 0.25
N LEU A 149 -2.54 -11.46 0.99
CA LEU A 149 -3.23 -10.18 1.16
C LEU A 149 -3.03 -9.68 2.59
N LEU A 150 -2.45 -8.48 2.72
CA LEU A 150 -2.25 -7.79 3.99
C LEU A 150 -3.12 -6.53 4.02
N ILE A 151 -3.80 -6.32 5.14
CA ILE A 151 -4.53 -5.08 5.43
C ILE A 151 -3.98 -4.48 6.72
N ALA A 152 -3.89 -3.16 6.80
CA ALA A 152 -3.35 -2.48 7.96
C ALA A 152 -4.09 -1.16 8.23
N ASN A 153 -4.11 -0.71 9.49
CA ASN A 153 -4.42 0.69 9.79
C ASN A 153 -3.25 1.59 9.33
N HIS A 154 -3.53 2.88 9.11
CA HIS A 154 -2.50 3.81 8.62
C HIS A 154 -2.26 4.97 9.60
N ARG A 155 -1.21 4.83 10.40
CA ARG A 155 -0.81 5.77 11.45
C ARG A 155 0.37 6.64 11.06
N SER A 156 1.26 6.17 10.20
CA SER A 156 2.40 6.94 9.70
C SER A 156 2.72 6.58 8.25
N ILE A 157 3.31 7.53 7.52
CA ILE A 157 3.90 7.24 6.20
C ILE A 157 4.99 6.15 6.29
N MET A 158 5.55 5.93 7.47
CA MET A 158 6.53 4.89 7.73
C MET A 158 5.94 3.49 7.85
N ASP A 159 4.60 3.35 7.88
CA ASP A 159 3.92 2.05 7.86
C ASP A 159 4.26 1.26 6.58
N TYR A 160 4.49 1.95 5.46
CA TYR A 160 4.94 1.33 4.22
C TYR A 160 6.29 0.61 4.42
N THR A 161 7.24 1.28 5.07
CA THR A 161 8.57 0.72 5.38
C THR A 161 8.47 -0.35 6.46
N LEU A 162 7.59 -0.17 7.45
CA LEU A 162 7.36 -1.12 8.52
C LEU A 162 6.85 -2.46 8.00
N ILE A 163 5.83 -2.45 7.15
CA ILE A 163 5.30 -3.69 6.57
C ILE A 163 6.36 -4.37 5.69
N ASN A 164 7.19 -3.60 4.95
CA ASN A 164 8.34 -4.17 4.25
C ASN A 164 9.31 -4.88 5.21
N CYS A 165 9.63 -4.28 6.36
CA CYS A 165 10.49 -4.87 7.37
C CYS A 165 9.89 -6.17 7.95
N LEU A 166 8.60 -6.16 8.28
CA LEU A 166 7.92 -7.32 8.88
C LEU A 166 7.82 -8.49 7.91
N VAL A 167 7.55 -8.21 6.64
CA VAL A 167 7.47 -9.23 5.58
C VAL A 167 8.84 -9.86 5.30
N GLN A 168 9.95 -9.11 5.46
CA GLN A 168 11.30 -9.66 5.34
C GLN A 168 11.65 -10.61 6.50
N GLY A 169 10.98 -10.47 7.65
CA GLY A 169 11.18 -11.28 8.85
C GLY A 169 12.57 -11.12 9.45
N ASP A 170 13.01 -12.13 10.19
CA ASP A 170 14.30 -12.15 10.90
C ASP A 170 15.53 -12.29 9.98
N ARG A 171 15.36 -12.26 8.65
CA ARG A 171 16.46 -12.42 7.69
C ARG A 171 17.15 -11.07 7.46
N PRO A 172 18.35 -10.84 8.03
CA PRO A 172 18.97 -9.53 8.07
C PRO A 172 19.87 -9.35 6.85
N PHE A 173 19.33 -9.47 5.63
CA PHE A 173 20.11 -9.03 4.47
C PHE A 173 20.03 -7.52 4.42
N GLY A 174 21.17 -6.87 4.63
CA GLY A 174 21.33 -5.46 4.36
C GLY A 174 21.37 -5.20 2.85
N ALA A 175 21.08 -3.96 2.47
CA ALA A 175 21.28 -3.48 1.11
C ALA A 175 22.67 -3.81 0.48
N PRO A 176 23.82 -3.65 1.18
CA PRO A 176 25.12 -3.94 0.59
C PRO A 176 25.34 -5.44 0.33
N GLU A 177 24.87 -6.31 1.22
CA GLU A 177 24.99 -7.77 1.06
C GLU A 177 24.13 -8.27 -0.10
N TYR A 178 22.94 -7.70 -0.28
CA TYR A 178 22.09 -7.98 -1.43
C TYR A 178 22.73 -7.54 -2.76
N LEU A 179 23.37 -6.37 -2.79
CA LEU A 179 24.11 -5.90 -3.96
C LEU A 179 25.31 -6.82 -4.26
N TRP A 180 26.08 -7.22 -3.25
CA TRP A 180 27.28 -8.04 -3.40
C TRP A 180 26.97 -9.48 -3.81
N SER A 181 25.90 -10.06 -3.26
CA SER A 181 25.45 -11.41 -3.65
C SER A 181 25.02 -11.47 -5.11
N LEU A 182 24.38 -10.43 -5.63
CA LEU A 182 24.05 -10.31 -7.05
C LEU A 182 25.32 -10.23 -7.92
N LEU A 183 26.29 -9.39 -7.55
CA LEU A 183 27.53 -9.24 -8.32
C LEU A 183 28.38 -10.52 -8.35
N LYS A 184 28.35 -11.30 -7.26
CA LYS A 184 29.06 -12.58 -7.16
C LYS A 184 28.30 -13.74 -7.82
N GLY A 185 27.10 -13.52 -8.36
CA GLY A 185 26.29 -14.56 -8.97
C GLY A 185 25.88 -15.68 -8.01
N GLN A 186 25.88 -15.43 -6.70
CA GLN A 186 25.44 -16.41 -5.71
C GLN A 186 23.91 -16.56 -5.79
N ASN A 187 23.39 -17.73 -5.42
CA ASN A 187 21.95 -17.95 -5.31
C ASN A 187 21.36 -16.95 -4.32
N LEU A 188 20.75 -15.89 -4.86
CA LEU A 188 20.08 -14.85 -4.09
C LEU A 188 19.00 -15.51 -3.22
N GLN A 189 19.11 -15.32 -1.91
CA GLN A 189 18.05 -15.71 -1.01
C GLN A 189 16.79 -14.91 -1.38
N TYR A 190 15.67 -15.61 -1.55
CA TYR A 190 14.43 -15.01 -2.03
C TYR A 190 13.94 -13.93 -1.07
N ILE A 191 13.87 -12.69 -1.57
CA ILE A 191 13.24 -11.57 -0.87
C ILE A 191 11.77 -11.54 -1.30
N PRO A 192 10.81 -11.58 -0.36
CA PRO A 192 9.40 -11.51 -0.70
C PRO A 192 9.08 -10.19 -1.41
N LYS A 193 8.36 -10.28 -2.52
CA LYS A 193 8.01 -9.11 -3.30
C LYS A 193 6.71 -8.51 -2.76
N LEU A 194 6.84 -7.46 -1.96
CA LEU A 194 5.72 -6.68 -1.41
C LEU A 194 5.32 -5.56 -2.36
N LYS A 195 4.00 -5.34 -2.51
CA LYS A 195 3.41 -4.27 -3.32
C LYS A 195 2.21 -3.65 -2.61
N PHE A 196 2.15 -2.32 -2.61
CA PHE A 196 1.00 -1.61 -2.05
C PHE A 196 -0.03 -1.29 -3.12
N VAL A 197 -1.29 -1.55 -2.79
CA VAL A 197 -2.47 -1.26 -3.63
C VAL A 197 -3.13 0.01 -3.08
N SER A 198 -2.84 1.17 -3.67
CA SER A 198 -3.31 2.48 -3.18
C SER A 198 -3.32 3.54 -4.29
N TRP A 199 -4.16 4.57 -4.17
CA TRP A 199 -4.24 5.71 -5.11
C TRP A 199 -4.28 5.31 -6.60
N GLY A 200 -5.06 4.27 -6.91
CA GLY A 200 -5.18 3.73 -8.26
C GLY A 200 -3.88 3.18 -8.86
N ARG A 201 -2.91 2.74 -8.03
CA ARG A 201 -1.62 2.19 -8.49
C ARG A 201 -1.10 1.06 -7.59
N ILE A 202 -0.48 0.05 -8.21
CA ILE A 202 0.26 -1.00 -7.51
C ILE A 202 1.74 -0.62 -7.51
N SER A 203 2.29 -0.27 -6.34
CA SER A 203 3.68 0.19 -6.22
C SER A 203 4.22 -0.08 -4.82
N ASN A 204 5.51 -0.37 -4.69
CA ASN A 204 6.23 -0.35 -3.42
C ASN A 204 7.35 0.69 -3.45
N MET A 205 7.14 1.79 -4.18
CA MET A 205 8.12 2.86 -4.32
C MET A 205 7.40 4.21 -4.33
N PRO A 206 7.89 5.23 -3.60
CA PRO A 206 7.41 6.61 -3.69
C PRO A 206 7.90 7.27 -4.99
N SER A 207 7.54 6.67 -6.12
CA SER A 207 7.89 7.17 -7.45
C SER A 207 7.17 8.49 -7.74
N ILE A 208 7.73 9.30 -8.65
CA ILE A 208 7.11 10.57 -9.06
C ILE A 208 5.69 10.34 -9.57
N GLY A 209 5.46 9.26 -10.32
CA GLY A 209 4.13 8.92 -10.81
C GLY A 209 3.16 8.41 -9.73
N PHE A 210 3.65 7.96 -8.58
CA PHE A 210 2.79 7.65 -7.43
C PHE A 210 2.41 8.94 -6.69
N ILE A 211 3.39 9.82 -6.47
CA ILE A 211 3.16 11.16 -5.88
C ILE A 211 2.18 11.97 -6.74
N ALA A 212 2.33 11.93 -8.07
CA ALA A 212 1.41 12.57 -8.99
C ALA A 212 -0.03 12.03 -8.85
N ASN A 213 -0.20 10.70 -8.70
CA ASN A 213 -1.53 10.13 -8.45
C ASN A 213 -2.13 10.62 -7.13
N ILE A 214 -1.34 10.71 -6.06
CA ILE A 214 -1.81 11.23 -4.76
C ILE A 214 -2.27 12.70 -4.90
N MET A 215 -1.57 13.50 -5.70
CA MET A 215 -1.90 14.91 -5.88
C MET A 215 -3.08 15.15 -6.83
N MET A 216 -3.28 14.28 -7.83
CA MET A 216 -4.24 14.50 -8.92
C MET A 216 -5.52 13.68 -8.80
N LYS A 217 -5.49 12.53 -8.10
CA LYS A 217 -6.65 11.65 -7.97
C LYS A 217 -7.31 11.81 -6.62
N ASP A 218 -8.57 11.43 -6.54
CA ASP A 218 -9.31 11.32 -5.27
C ASP A 218 -8.84 10.09 -4.46
N GLU A 219 -9.02 10.13 -3.15
CA GLU A 219 -8.75 9.05 -2.19
C GLU A 219 -9.49 7.76 -2.55
N ASN A 220 -10.66 7.91 -3.18
CA ASN A 220 -11.48 6.81 -3.66
C ASN A 220 -10.97 6.17 -4.97
N ALA A 221 -9.84 6.63 -5.50
CA ALA A 221 -9.22 6.07 -6.68
C ALA A 221 -8.81 4.60 -6.45
N ALA A 222 -9.61 3.71 -7.01
CA ALA A 222 -9.44 2.27 -6.86
C ALA A 222 -8.82 1.63 -8.09
N ILE A 223 -8.18 0.48 -7.88
CA ILE A 223 -7.65 -0.35 -8.95
C ILE A 223 -8.71 -1.36 -9.37
N SER A 224 -8.91 -1.51 -10.69
CA SER A 224 -9.88 -2.46 -11.23
C SER A 224 -9.43 -3.91 -11.01
N THR A 225 -10.38 -4.83 -11.00
CA THR A 225 -10.10 -6.27 -10.85
C THR A 225 -9.20 -6.80 -11.97
N SER A 226 -9.38 -6.31 -13.19
CA SER A 226 -8.59 -6.70 -14.36
C SER A 226 -7.14 -6.24 -14.27
N ASP A 227 -6.89 -5.06 -13.69
CA ASP A 227 -5.54 -4.54 -13.56
C ASP A 227 -4.75 -5.34 -12.54
N VAL A 228 -5.35 -5.67 -11.39
CA VAL A 228 -4.75 -6.56 -10.38
C VAL A 228 -4.45 -7.94 -10.97
N GLU A 229 -5.40 -8.50 -11.74
CA GLU A 229 -5.22 -9.80 -12.40
C GLU A 229 -4.09 -9.75 -13.44
N SER A 230 -4.03 -8.70 -14.25
CA SER A 230 -2.98 -8.51 -15.25
C SER A 230 -1.61 -8.38 -14.59
N PHE A 231 -1.55 -7.67 -13.45
CA PHE A 231 -0.34 -7.49 -12.67
C PHE A 231 0.16 -8.83 -12.11
N LEU A 232 -0.69 -9.60 -11.43
CA LEU A 232 -0.32 -10.92 -10.89
C LEU A 232 0.08 -11.92 -11.99
N LYS A 233 -0.56 -11.85 -13.17
CA LYS A 233 -0.18 -12.69 -14.32
C LYS A 233 1.19 -12.32 -14.89
N GLN A 234 1.54 -11.03 -14.90
CA GLN A 234 2.81 -10.54 -15.42
C GLN A 234 3.97 -10.74 -14.42
N GLU A 235 3.72 -10.46 -13.15
CA GLU A 235 4.75 -10.38 -12.10
C GLU A 235 4.83 -11.62 -11.21
N GLY A 236 3.88 -12.55 -11.35
CA GLY A 236 3.80 -13.79 -10.58
C GLY A 236 3.23 -13.58 -9.18
N ASN A 237 3.58 -14.47 -8.25
CA ASN A 237 3.12 -14.39 -6.85
C ASN A 237 3.78 -13.19 -6.14
N GLN A 238 2.94 -12.38 -5.50
CA GLN A 238 3.34 -11.12 -4.84
C GLN A 238 2.54 -10.97 -3.56
N ILE A 239 3.12 -10.33 -2.55
CA ILE A 239 2.38 -9.93 -1.35
C ILE A 239 1.74 -8.58 -1.65
N LEU A 240 0.42 -8.51 -1.54
CA LEU A 240 -0.37 -7.30 -1.74
C LEU A 240 -0.74 -6.72 -0.40
N ALA A 241 -0.20 -5.55 -0.06
CA ALA A 241 -0.59 -4.78 1.12
C ALA A 241 -1.51 -3.63 0.74
N MET A 242 -2.44 -3.27 1.62
CA MET A 242 -3.27 -2.08 1.46
C MET A 242 -3.64 -1.47 2.80
N PHE A 243 -3.87 -0.17 2.75
CA PHE A 243 -4.43 0.61 3.84
C PHE A 243 -5.85 1.00 3.43
N PRO A 244 -6.90 0.33 3.95
CA PRO A 244 -8.27 0.73 3.67
C PRO A 244 -8.56 2.18 4.05
N GLU A 245 -7.89 2.74 5.04
CA GLU A 245 -7.96 4.17 5.40
C GLU A 245 -7.43 5.10 4.29
N VAL A 246 -6.54 4.60 3.43
CA VAL A 246 -5.77 5.30 2.38
C VAL A 246 -4.83 6.40 2.92
N ASN A 247 -5.36 7.30 3.74
CA ASN A 247 -4.65 8.40 4.38
C ASN A 247 -4.11 8.03 5.76
N VAL A 248 -3.10 8.79 6.19
CA VAL A 248 -2.62 8.75 7.56
C VAL A 248 -3.61 9.46 8.46
N LEU A 249 -3.97 8.86 9.60
CA LEU A 249 -4.81 9.52 10.60
C LEU A 249 -4.11 10.76 11.17
N THR A 250 -4.66 11.94 10.89
CA THR A 250 -4.25 13.21 11.53
C THR A 250 -5.39 13.77 12.40
N PRO A 251 -5.10 14.66 13.37
CA PRO A 251 -6.14 15.30 14.17
C PRO A 251 -7.18 16.03 13.32
N GLU A 252 -6.76 16.68 12.23
CA GLU A 252 -7.63 17.40 11.30
C GLU A 252 -8.57 16.45 10.57
N LEU A 253 -8.02 15.38 9.97
CA LEU A 253 -8.84 14.37 9.28
C LEU A 253 -9.80 13.67 10.24
N ARG A 254 -9.37 13.42 11.47
CA ARG A 254 -10.24 12.86 12.53
C ARG A 254 -11.40 13.80 12.85
N LEU A 255 -11.18 15.11 12.93
CA LEU A 255 -12.25 16.09 13.16
C LEU A 255 -13.23 16.15 11.98
N VAL A 256 -12.70 16.17 10.75
CA VAL A 256 -13.51 16.16 9.52
C VAL A 256 -14.36 14.89 9.46
N GLN A 257 -13.75 13.72 9.68
CA GLN A 257 -14.46 12.45 9.76
C GLN A 257 -15.57 12.48 10.80
N ARG A 258 -15.28 12.89 12.04
CA ARG A 258 -16.29 12.94 13.11
C ARG A 258 -17.50 13.79 12.74
N LYS A 259 -17.27 14.93 12.09
CA LYS A 259 -18.35 15.79 11.60
C LYS A 259 -19.20 15.05 10.56
N LEU A 260 -18.56 14.54 9.51
CA LEU A 260 -19.24 13.85 8.41
C LEU A 260 -19.96 12.57 8.85
N THR A 261 -19.35 11.79 9.73
CA THR A 261 -19.91 10.56 10.30
C THR A 261 -21.15 10.86 11.13
N LYS A 262 -21.13 11.96 11.90
CA LYS A 262 -22.29 12.42 12.67
C LYS A 262 -23.45 12.85 11.75
N ASP A 263 -23.12 13.57 10.69
CA ASP A 263 -24.11 14.05 9.70
C ASP A 263 -24.72 12.87 8.91
N SER A 264 -23.93 11.80 8.67
CA SER A 264 -24.33 10.63 7.89
C SER A 264 -24.82 9.42 8.71
N TYR A 265 -24.92 9.55 10.04
CA TYR A 265 -25.29 8.46 10.97
C TYR A 265 -24.42 7.19 10.84
N LEU A 266 -23.15 7.37 10.46
CA LEU A 266 -22.17 6.29 10.38
C LEU A 266 -21.56 6.01 11.77
N PRO A 267 -20.93 4.84 12.00
CA PRO A 267 -20.32 4.55 13.29
C PRO A 267 -19.09 5.43 13.52
N MET A 268 -18.99 6.01 14.73
CA MET A 268 -17.87 6.88 15.10
C MET A 268 -16.62 6.06 15.47
N MET A 269 -15.57 6.21 14.67
CA MET A 269 -14.23 5.68 14.91
C MET A 269 -13.30 6.81 15.35
N ASN A 270 -12.48 6.58 16.39
CA ASN A 270 -11.65 7.61 17.02
C ASN A 270 -10.14 7.43 16.78
N ASN A 271 -9.72 6.18 16.57
CA ASN A 271 -8.33 5.74 16.49
C ASN A 271 -7.94 5.27 15.08
N VAL A 272 -8.92 5.13 14.18
CA VAL A 272 -8.76 4.83 12.75
C VAL A 272 -9.66 5.73 11.90
N LEU A 273 -9.27 5.91 10.64
CA LEU A 273 -10.17 6.48 9.63
C LEU A 273 -11.18 5.42 9.14
N TYR A 274 -12.31 5.91 8.64
CA TYR A 274 -13.35 5.07 8.07
C TYR A 274 -12.81 4.38 6.79
N PRO A 275 -12.96 3.05 6.64
CA PRO A 275 -12.32 2.32 5.56
C PRO A 275 -12.95 2.61 4.19
N ARG A 276 -12.09 2.71 3.16
CA ARG A 276 -12.45 2.73 1.74
C ARG A 276 -12.49 1.31 1.20
N PHE A 277 -13.64 0.89 0.69
CA PHE A 277 -13.88 -0.52 0.37
C PHE A 277 -13.41 -0.96 -1.03
N LYS A 278 -13.30 -0.03 -1.99
CA LYS A 278 -13.13 -0.38 -3.42
C LYS A 278 -11.88 -1.21 -3.71
N ASN A 279 -10.71 -0.83 -3.16
CA ASN A 279 -9.46 -1.58 -3.35
C ASN A 279 -9.49 -2.97 -2.70
N PHE A 280 -10.09 -3.07 -1.52
CA PHE A 280 -10.25 -4.35 -0.82
C PHE A 280 -11.18 -5.29 -1.59
N THR A 281 -12.37 -4.80 -1.97
CA THR A 281 -13.35 -5.61 -2.71
C THR A 281 -12.82 -6.02 -4.10
N SER A 282 -12.11 -5.14 -4.82
CA SER A 282 -11.52 -5.48 -6.12
C SER A 282 -10.42 -6.53 -6.00
N THR A 283 -9.59 -6.44 -4.96
CA THR A 283 -8.51 -7.41 -4.74
C THR A 283 -9.06 -8.77 -4.33
N VAL A 284 -10.00 -8.84 -3.39
CA VAL A 284 -10.65 -10.12 -3.00
C VAL A 284 -11.42 -10.75 -4.18
N LYS A 285 -12.08 -9.93 -5.01
CA LYS A 285 -12.71 -10.40 -6.26
C LYS A 285 -11.70 -11.03 -7.23
N CYS A 286 -10.54 -10.40 -7.40
CA CYS A 286 -9.47 -10.90 -8.24
C CYS A 286 -8.97 -12.27 -7.72
N LEU A 287 -8.69 -12.37 -6.42
CA LEU A 287 -8.25 -13.64 -5.81
C LEU A 287 -9.31 -14.75 -5.95
N ALA A 288 -10.60 -14.42 -5.76
CA ALA A 288 -11.69 -15.36 -5.98
C ALA A 288 -11.77 -15.85 -7.43
N HIS A 289 -11.54 -14.95 -8.41
CA HIS A 289 -11.50 -15.30 -9.83
C HIS A 289 -10.33 -16.24 -10.15
N LEU A 290 -9.14 -15.95 -9.61
CA LEU A 290 -7.94 -16.77 -9.79
C LEU A 290 -8.07 -18.17 -9.15
N GLN A 291 -8.80 -18.30 -8.05
CA GLN A 291 -9.11 -19.60 -7.42
C GLN A 291 -10.35 -20.29 -7.99
N HIS A 292 -10.99 -19.73 -9.02
CA HIS A 292 -12.23 -20.26 -9.60
C HIS A 292 -13.37 -20.49 -8.59
N VAL A 293 -13.46 -19.64 -7.56
CA VAL A 293 -14.54 -19.72 -6.56
C VAL A 293 -15.82 -19.12 -7.15
N GLU A 294 -16.86 -19.94 -7.33
CA GLU A 294 -18.18 -19.44 -7.73
C GLU A 294 -18.76 -18.57 -6.60
N LYS A 295 -18.95 -17.27 -6.88
CA LYS A 295 -19.72 -16.40 -5.97
C LYS A 295 -21.15 -16.93 -5.85
N SER A 296 -21.71 -16.87 -4.64
CA SER A 296 -23.08 -17.33 -4.35
C SER A 296 -24.08 -16.82 -5.40
N ARG A 297 -24.68 -17.75 -6.16
CA ARG A 297 -25.57 -17.49 -7.31
C ARG A 297 -26.80 -16.62 -6.98
N LYS A 298 -27.15 -16.48 -5.70
CA LYS A 298 -28.25 -15.63 -5.21
C LYS A 298 -28.10 -14.15 -5.61
N VAL A 299 -26.86 -13.66 -5.78
CA VAL A 299 -26.60 -12.27 -6.16
C VAL A 299 -26.97 -11.98 -7.62
N ARG A 300 -26.89 -12.97 -8.53
CA ARG A 300 -27.21 -12.74 -9.97
C ARG A 300 -28.71 -12.51 -10.19
N TYR A 301 -29.56 -13.19 -9.41
CA TYR A 301 -31.01 -12.99 -9.42
C TYR A 301 -31.40 -11.65 -8.77
N LEU A 302 -30.80 -11.32 -7.62
CA LEU A 302 -31.04 -10.04 -6.95
C LEU A 302 -30.55 -8.86 -7.79
N ARG A 303 -29.40 -8.96 -8.47
CA ARG A 303 -28.88 -7.88 -9.32
C ARG A 303 -29.77 -7.66 -10.55
N LYS A 304 -30.31 -8.73 -11.15
CA LYS A 304 -31.34 -8.64 -12.22
C LYS A 304 -32.66 -8.04 -11.71
N ALA A 305 -33.06 -8.37 -10.49
CA ALA A 305 -34.25 -7.81 -9.86
C ALA A 305 -34.06 -6.32 -9.52
N VAL A 306 -32.90 -5.93 -8.97
CA VAL A 306 -32.55 -4.53 -8.64
C VAL A 306 -32.35 -3.70 -9.90
N THR A 307 -31.74 -4.23 -10.97
CA THR A 307 -31.66 -3.50 -12.25
C THR A 307 -33.01 -3.35 -12.94
N ARG A 308 -33.90 -4.35 -12.84
CA ARG A 308 -35.31 -4.20 -13.28
C ARG A 308 -36.06 -3.18 -12.42
N ALA A 309 -35.92 -3.23 -11.10
CA ALA A 309 -36.56 -2.30 -10.18
C ALA A 309 -36.01 -0.87 -10.37
N SER A 310 -34.70 -0.69 -10.50
CA SER A 310 -34.08 0.60 -10.76
C SER A 310 -34.43 1.14 -12.15
N GLY A 311 -34.61 0.27 -13.15
CA GLY A 311 -35.13 0.63 -14.47
C GLY A 311 -36.63 0.97 -14.49
N MET A 312 -37.40 0.45 -13.53
CA MET A 312 -38.79 0.86 -13.29
C MET A 312 -38.86 2.15 -12.48
N VAL A 313 -38.00 2.32 -11.48
CA VAL A 313 -37.90 3.53 -10.65
C VAL A 313 -37.35 4.70 -11.46
N SER A 314 -36.40 4.50 -12.38
CA SER A 314 -35.93 5.57 -13.28
C SER A 314 -37.01 6.02 -14.26
N LYS A 315 -37.88 5.11 -14.71
CA LYS A 315 -39.08 5.44 -15.50
C LYS A 315 -40.12 6.22 -14.69
N VAL A 316 -40.16 6.04 -13.37
CA VAL A 316 -41.05 6.79 -12.44
C VAL A 316 -40.41 8.11 -11.98
N LYS A 317 -39.08 8.19 -11.89
CA LYS A 317 -38.31 9.36 -11.43
C LYS A 317 -38.29 10.56 -12.39
N HIS A 318 -38.90 10.46 -13.57
CA HIS A 318 -39.19 11.64 -14.38
C HIS A 318 -40.27 12.56 -13.77
N SER A 319 -40.80 12.22 -12.59
CA SER A 319 -41.65 13.09 -11.79
C SER A 319 -40.95 13.49 -10.48
N LYS A 320 -40.44 14.73 -10.45
CA LYS A 320 -40.16 15.56 -9.26
C LYS A 320 -39.53 14.87 -8.03
N SER A 321 -38.19 14.79 -7.98
CA SER A 321 -37.47 14.90 -6.70
C SER A 321 -36.08 15.51 -6.94
N LYS A 322 -35.87 16.75 -6.49
CA LYS A 322 -34.52 17.33 -6.36
C LYS A 322 -33.89 16.68 -5.12
N VAL A 323 -32.97 15.75 -5.33
CA VAL A 323 -32.02 15.34 -4.28
C VAL A 323 -30.91 16.37 -4.29
N ASP A 324 -30.52 16.88 -3.13
CA ASP A 324 -29.54 17.95 -3.01
C ASP A 324 -28.16 17.45 -3.45
N ALA A 325 -27.48 18.22 -4.32
CA ALA A 325 -26.21 17.80 -4.91
C ALA A 325 -25.10 17.66 -3.84
N GLU A 326 -25.28 18.34 -2.71
CA GLU A 326 -24.37 18.31 -1.57
C GLU A 326 -24.42 16.98 -0.80
N GLU A 327 -25.61 16.40 -0.61
CA GLU A 327 -25.77 15.07 0.02
C GLU A 327 -25.16 13.96 -0.85
N ILE A 328 -25.31 14.06 -2.18
CA ILE A 328 -24.71 13.09 -3.12
C ILE A 328 -23.18 13.19 -3.11
N ALA A 329 -22.63 14.41 -3.03
CA ALA A 329 -21.19 14.64 -2.93
C ALA A 329 -20.61 14.14 -1.59
N GLN A 330 -21.36 14.30 -0.50
CA GLN A 330 -20.96 13.80 0.83
C GLN A 330 -20.99 12.27 0.87
N VAL A 331 -22.00 11.63 0.30
CA VAL A 331 -22.10 10.17 0.23
C VAL A 331 -21.07 9.59 -0.75
N SER A 332 -20.79 10.28 -1.87
CA SER A 332 -19.76 9.85 -2.83
C SER A 332 -18.33 9.99 -2.28
N LEU A 333 -18.10 10.86 -1.29
CA LEU A 333 -16.84 10.94 -0.56
C LEU A 333 -16.55 9.64 0.23
N PHE A 334 -17.57 8.94 0.73
CA PHE A 334 -17.42 7.71 1.52
C PHE A 334 -17.55 6.43 0.70
N LEU A 335 -18.46 6.41 -0.26
CA LEU A 335 -18.76 5.21 -1.05
C LEU A 335 -17.98 5.20 -2.39
N GLY A 336 -17.38 6.34 -2.76
CA GLY A 336 -16.89 6.62 -4.11
C GLY A 336 -18.05 6.67 -5.10
N GLU A 337 -17.89 7.35 -6.24
CA GLU A 337 -18.90 7.26 -7.30
C GLU A 337 -19.08 5.80 -7.73
N ASP A 338 -20.30 5.28 -7.63
CA ASP A 338 -20.69 4.04 -8.31
C ASP A 338 -20.67 4.32 -9.82
N GLY A 339 -19.48 4.22 -10.40
CA GLY A 339 -19.31 4.17 -11.84
C GLY A 339 -20.08 2.96 -12.36
N LEU A 340 -21.29 3.20 -12.86
CA LEU A 340 -22.08 2.28 -13.67
C LEU A 340 -21.39 1.89 -14.99
N ASP A 341 -20.15 2.35 -15.22
CA ASP A 341 -19.34 2.10 -16.41
C ASP A 341 -18.29 1.01 -16.23
N ALA A 342 -18.55 -0.01 -15.41
CA ALA A 342 -17.88 -1.29 -15.62
C ALA A 342 -18.60 -1.99 -16.78
N PRO A 343 -18.02 -2.08 -17.99
CA PRO A 343 -18.64 -2.83 -19.06
C PRO A 343 -18.90 -4.25 -18.55
N THR A 344 -20.16 -4.67 -18.62
CA THR A 344 -20.54 -6.05 -18.48
C THR A 344 -19.59 -6.88 -19.31
N VAL A 345 -18.74 -7.66 -18.62
CA VAL A 345 -17.83 -8.61 -19.25
C VAL A 345 -18.71 -9.64 -19.94
N ASN A 346 -19.05 -9.37 -21.21
CA ASN A 346 -19.50 -10.38 -22.14
C ASN A 346 -18.34 -11.35 -22.26
N VAL A 347 -18.62 -12.60 -21.90
CA VAL A 347 -17.72 -13.74 -21.98
C VAL A 347 -17.44 -14.01 -23.46
N ALA A 348 -16.55 -13.23 -24.05
CA ALA A 348 -15.88 -13.58 -25.28
C ALA A 348 -14.65 -14.39 -24.87
N THR A 349 -14.72 -15.69 -25.10
CA THR A 349 -13.63 -16.66 -25.04
C THR A 349 -12.38 -16.10 -25.73
N ARG A 350 -11.46 -15.55 -24.94
CA ARG A 350 -10.11 -15.20 -25.36
C ARG A 350 -9.16 -16.37 -25.07
N PRO A 351 -8.13 -16.56 -25.91
CA PRO A 351 -7.36 -17.79 -25.99
C PRO A 351 -6.57 -18.06 -24.71
N LYS A 352 -6.49 -19.33 -24.35
CA LYS A 352 -5.71 -19.88 -23.23
C LYS A 352 -4.24 -19.48 -23.38
N LEU A 353 -3.81 -18.38 -22.74
CA LEU A 353 -2.40 -18.08 -22.57
C LEU A 353 -1.94 -18.61 -21.20
N LEU A 354 -0.93 -19.49 -21.25
CA LEU A 354 -0.11 -20.05 -20.17
C LEU A 354 -0.60 -19.83 -18.73
N LYS A 355 -1.10 -20.93 -18.16
CA LYS A 355 -1.56 -21.09 -16.78
C LYS A 355 -0.36 -20.96 -15.83
N THR A 356 0.06 -19.74 -15.48
CA THR A 356 0.93 -19.52 -14.32
C THR A 356 0.17 -19.99 -13.09
N SER A 357 0.66 -21.03 -12.40
CA SER A 357 0.05 -21.55 -11.19
C SER A 357 0.31 -20.57 -10.03
N LEU A 358 -0.47 -19.49 -9.97
CA LEU A 358 -0.47 -18.59 -8.82
C LEU A 358 -0.95 -19.40 -7.60
N ARG A 359 -0.17 -19.36 -6.54
CA ARG A 359 -0.53 -19.93 -5.24
C ARG A 359 -0.97 -18.79 -4.38
N ILE A 360 -2.07 -18.94 -3.66
CA ILE A 360 -2.66 -17.88 -2.86
C ILE A 360 -2.65 -18.35 -1.42
N ASP A 361 -2.18 -17.48 -0.53
CA ASP A 361 -2.18 -17.71 0.90
C ASP A 361 -3.62 -17.91 1.41
N PRO A 362 -3.86 -18.90 2.29
CA PRO A 362 -5.20 -19.17 2.79
C PRO A 362 -5.75 -18.08 3.71
N PHE A 363 -4.93 -17.12 4.14
CA PHE A 363 -5.29 -16.09 5.10
C PHE A 363 -5.20 -14.67 4.52
N VAL A 364 -6.04 -13.79 5.06
CA VAL A 364 -5.84 -12.34 5.02
C VAL A 364 -5.23 -11.96 6.35
N TRP A 365 -4.09 -11.29 6.29
CA TRP A 365 -3.39 -10.83 7.49
C TRP A 365 -3.79 -9.39 7.79
N ASP A 366 -4.19 -9.15 9.02
CA ASP A 366 -4.66 -7.85 9.49
C ASP A 366 -3.72 -7.30 10.56
N PHE A 367 -3.08 -6.18 10.24
CA PHE A 367 -2.08 -5.52 11.05
C PHE A 367 -2.73 -4.34 11.78
N THR A 368 -2.49 -4.29 13.09
CA THR A 368 -2.80 -3.14 13.93
C THR A 368 -1.50 -2.57 14.48
N ILE A 369 -1.10 -1.42 13.95
CA ILE A 369 0.18 -0.77 14.20
C ILE A 369 -0.03 0.42 15.14
N VAL A 370 0.81 0.52 16.17
CA VAL A 370 0.88 1.66 17.08
C VAL A 370 2.34 1.99 17.39
N TYR A 371 2.66 3.28 17.43
CA TYR A 371 3.98 3.78 17.79
C TYR A 371 3.94 4.46 19.15
N TYR A 372 4.94 4.18 19.97
CA TYR A 372 5.15 4.80 21.27
C TYR A 372 6.57 5.36 21.38
N ARG A 373 6.73 6.40 22.19
CA ARG A 373 8.02 6.93 22.62
C ARG A 373 8.05 6.95 24.14
N ALA A 374 9.15 6.49 24.72
CA ALA A 374 9.37 6.63 26.15
C ALA A 374 9.76 8.10 26.46
N LYS A 375 8.96 8.76 27.29
CA LYS A 375 9.26 10.09 27.83
C LYS A 375 9.48 9.94 29.33
N LEU A 376 10.53 10.59 29.83
CA LEU A 376 10.75 10.71 31.26
C LEU A 376 9.86 11.87 31.73
N SER A 377 8.91 11.57 32.62
CA SER A 377 7.99 12.55 33.19
C SER A 377 8.37 12.79 34.65
N SER A 378 8.67 14.05 34.98
CA SER A 378 8.90 14.54 36.34
C SER A 378 7.68 15.38 36.78
N GLY A 379 6.94 14.94 37.80
CA GLY A 379 5.83 15.70 38.38
C GLY A 379 4.51 15.76 37.57
N ARG A 380 3.56 16.60 38.03
CA ARG A 380 2.12 16.63 37.67
C ARG A 380 1.78 17.03 36.22
N GLU A 381 2.74 17.22 35.32
CA GLU A 381 2.48 17.97 34.08
C GLU A 381 1.64 17.24 33.02
N HIS A 382 1.48 15.90 33.06
CA HIS A 382 0.61 15.19 32.09
C HIS A 382 -0.13 13.98 32.67
N ALA A 383 -0.84 14.17 33.79
CA ALA A 383 -1.82 13.19 34.27
C ALA A 383 -3.13 13.26 33.46
N HIS A 384 -3.16 12.69 32.26
CA HIS A 384 -4.41 12.14 31.69
C HIS A 384 -4.71 10.73 32.22
N VAL A 385 -4.05 10.36 33.31
CA VAL A 385 -4.33 9.15 34.07
C VAL A 385 -5.58 9.40 34.91
N HIS A 386 -6.51 8.43 34.87
CA HIS A 386 -7.76 8.46 35.63
C HIS A 386 -7.52 8.91 37.08
N LYS A 387 -8.44 9.74 37.60
CA LYS A 387 -8.48 10.27 38.99
C LYS A 387 -8.18 9.26 40.12
N LEU A 388 -8.23 7.96 39.85
CA LEU A 388 -7.91 6.91 40.82
C LEU A 388 -6.41 6.62 41.00
N GLU A 389 -5.54 6.94 40.04
CA GLU A 389 -4.09 6.65 40.16
C GLU A 389 -3.25 7.85 40.63
N LEU A 390 -3.86 9.02 40.79
CA LEU A 390 -3.26 10.22 41.41
C LEU A 390 -2.83 9.99 42.87
N HIS A 391 -3.33 8.95 43.54
CA HIS A 391 -3.01 8.63 44.92
C HIS A 391 -1.78 7.72 45.11
N ARG A 392 -1.10 7.28 44.03
CA ARG A 392 0.05 6.35 44.12
C ARG A 392 1.35 6.85 43.52
N ILE A 393 1.36 8.04 42.92
CA ILE A 393 2.58 8.63 42.36
C ILE A 393 3.19 9.51 43.45
N ASP A 394 4.25 9.01 44.09
CA ASP A 394 5.08 9.82 44.98
C ASP A 394 5.62 11.03 44.20
N GLU A 395 5.47 12.23 44.76
CA GLU A 395 5.70 13.52 44.08
C GLU A 395 7.18 13.76 43.68
N GLU A 396 8.10 12.87 44.04
CA GLU A 396 9.55 13.04 43.86
C GLU A 396 10.23 12.05 42.90
N ASN A 397 9.53 11.02 42.41
CA ASN A 397 10.18 9.99 41.57
C ASN A 397 9.87 10.17 40.07
N ASP A 398 10.94 10.34 39.28
CA ASP A 398 10.88 10.30 37.82
C ASP A 398 10.33 8.94 37.37
N HIS A 399 9.28 8.96 36.54
CA HIS A 399 8.71 7.75 35.96
C HIS A 399 8.73 7.81 34.44
N TYR A 400 8.90 6.65 33.82
CA TYR A 400 8.79 6.51 32.37
C TYR A 400 7.31 6.39 31.98
N GLN A 401 6.87 7.25 31.07
CA GLN A 401 5.56 7.18 30.45
C GLN A 401 5.73 6.91 28.95
N LEU A 402 4.94 5.97 28.42
CA LEU A 402 4.87 5.74 26.98
C LEU A 402 3.84 6.68 26.37
N GLU A 403 4.31 7.60 25.53
CA GLU A 403 3.48 8.50 24.76
C GLU A 403 3.24 7.93 23.36
N GLN A 404 1.99 7.91 22.90
CA GLN A 404 1.67 7.50 21.53
C GLN A 404 2.12 8.59 20.55
N ILE A 405 2.97 8.23 19.61
CA ILE A 405 3.49 9.16 18.60
C ILE A 405 3.01 8.80 17.19
N THR A 406 3.16 9.75 16.28
CA THR A 406 3.07 9.51 14.83
C THR A 406 4.42 9.87 14.22
N PRO A 407 5.36 8.91 14.13
CA PRO A 407 6.72 9.24 13.76
C PRO A 407 6.79 9.70 12.30
N SER A 408 7.50 10.80 12.06
CA SER A 408 7.84 11.25 10.72
C SER A 408 8.99 10.43 10.12
N PHE A 409 9.20 10.59 8.80
CA PHE A 409 10.34 9.99 8.12
C PHE A 409 11.69 10.41 8.76
N LEU A 410 11.89 11.72 8.99
CA LEU A 410 13.15 12.20 9.58
C LEU A 410 13.31 11.75 11.04
N GLN A 411 12.22 11.62 11.80
CA GLN A 411 12.28 11.11 13.18
C GLN A 411 12.75 9.64 13.22
N LEU A 412 12.24 8.76 12.35
CA LEU A 412 12.76 7.39 12.30
C LEU A 412 14.18 7.32 11.73
N LEU A 413 14.49 8.08 10.69
CA LEU A 413 15.84 8.13 10.13
C LEU A 413 16.88 8.60 11.17
N GLY A 414 16.51 9.62 11.94
CA GLY A 414 17.34 10.22 12.98
C GLY A 414 17.30 9.50 14.33
N SER A 415 16.41 8.53 14.53
CA SER A 415 16.24 7.85 15.83
C SER A 415 17.51 7.14 16.32
N ARG A 416 18.41 6.74 15.41
CA ARG A 416 19.76 6.23 15.73
C ARG A 416 20.67 7.23 16.47
N PHE A 417 20.32 8.51 16.43
CA PHE A 417 21.06 9.62 17.05
C PHE A 417 20.28 10.23 18.22
N GLN A 418 19.14 9.64 18.60
CA GLN A 418 18.30 10.08 19.70
C GLN A 418 18.44 9.13 20.89
N ASP A 419 18.33 9.67 22.09
CA ASP A 419 18.47 8.89 23.34
C ASP A 419 17.16 8.19 23.72
N SER A 420 16.01 8.62 23.17
CA SER A 420 14.71 8.02 23.46
C SER A 420 14.34 6.94 22.44
N PRO A 421 14.14 5.69 22.89
CA PRO A 421 13.76 4.62 21.98
C PRO A 421 12.32 4.79 21.48
N ILE A 422 12.08 4.34 20.26
CA ILE A 422 10.75 4.26 19.65
C ILE A 422 10.30 2.80 19.72
N LEU A 423 9.15 2.57 20.34
CA LEU A 423 8.53 1.27 20.50
C LEU A 423 7.42 1.12 19.45
N ILE A 424 7.51 0.09 18.62
CA ILE A 424 6.52 -0.20 17.58
C ILE A 424 5.75 -1.44 18.00
N ARG A 425 4.51 -1.25 18.45
CA ARG A 425 3.61 -2.35 18.78
C ARG A 425 2.82 -2.75 17.56
N ILE A 426 2.90 -4.04 17.20
CA ILE A 426 2.15 -4.62 16.09
C ILE A 426 1.30 -5.75 16.67
N HIS A 427 0.00 -5.67 16.45
CA HIS A 427 -0.92 -6.76 16.73
C HIS A 427 -1.40 -7.38 15.42
N LEU A 428 -1.30 -8.69 15.31
CA LEU A 428 -1.63 -9.44 14.12
C LEU A 428 -2.85 -10.31 14.36
N ASN A 429 -3.81 -10.21 13.44
CA ASN A 429 -4.92 -11.15 13.31
C ASN A 429 -4.85 -11.81 11.93
N LYS A 430 -5.27 -13.07 11.83
CA LYS A 430 -5.46 -13.74 10.53
C LYS A 430 -6.90 -14.17 10.32
N TYR A 431 -7.41 -13.94 9.11
CA TYR A 431 -8.77 -14.30 8.73
C TYR A 431 -8.75 -15.27 7.54
N PRO A 432 -9.57 -16.34 7.53
CA PRO A 432 -9.62 -17.26 6.39
C PRO A 432 -10.10 -16.56 5.11
N LEU A 433 -9.22 -16.47 4.10
CA LEU A 433 -9.53 -15.86 2.81
C LEU A 433 -10.66 -16.60 2.07
N SER A 434 -10.74 -17.92 2.27
CA SER A 434 -11.80 -18.79 1.71
C SER A 434 -13.21 -18.35 2.10
N ASN A 435 -13.39 -17.76 3.27
CA ASN A 435 -14.67 -17.22 3.72
C ASN A 435 -14.99 -15.92 2.98
N LEU A 436 -14.01 -15.04 2.82
CA LEU A 436 -14.16 -13.74 2.17
C LEU A 436 -14.44 -13.87 0.67
N MET A 437 -13.76 -14.78 -0.03
CA MET A 437 -13.94 -14.98 -1.48
C MET A 437 -15.37 -15.38 -1.88
N LYS A 438 -16.14 -15.98 -0.95
CA LYS A 438 -17.54 -16.39 -1.18
C LYS A 438 -18.53 -15.23 -0.97
N LEU A 439 -18.12 -14.14 -0.34
CA LEU A 439 -18.99 -13.02 0.01
C LEU A 439 -19.33 -12.14 -1.21
N SER A 440 -20.52 -11.53 -1.14
CA SER A 440 -20.90 -10.45 -2.04
C SER A 440 -20.21 -9.15 -1.64
N ASP A 441 -20.15 -8.19 -2.56
CA ASP A 441 -19.44 -6.93 -2.37
C ASP A 441 -19.93 -6.18 -1.11
N ARG A 442 -21.25 -6.01 -0.94
CA ARG A 442 -21.85 -5.44 0.27
C ARG A 442 -21.51 -6.19 1.56
N LYS A 443 -21.31 -7.51 1.50
CA LYS A 443 -20.92 -8.32 2.66
C LYS A 443 -19.43 -8.19 2.95
N LEU A 444 -18.59 -8.00 1.94
CA LEU A 444 -17.17 -7.68 2.11
C LEU A 444 -17.01 -6.29 2.71
N GLU A 445 -17.81 -5.32 2.27
CA GLU A 445 -17.86 -3.96 2.84
C GLU A 445 -18.25 -4.01 4.31
N SER A 446 -19.36 -4.67 4.64
CA SER A 446 -19.80 -4.84 6.03
C SER A 446 -18.79 -5.62 6.89
N TRP A 447 -18.13 -6.63 6.34
CA TRP A 447 -17.05 -7.34 7.03
C TRP A 447 -15.87 -6.41 7.34
N LEU A 448 -15.45 -5.60 6.36
CA LEU A 448 -14.34 -4.67 6.54
C LEU A 448 -14.69 -3.58 7.55
N GLU A 449 -15.89 -3.02 7.49
CA GLU A 449 -16.38 -2.04 8.46
C GLU A 449 -16.37 -2.61 9.88
N LYS A 450 -16.94 -3.82 10.07
CA LYS A 450 -16.94 -4.49 11.38
C LYS A 450 -15.52 -4.74 11.90
N THR A 451 -14.62 -5.18 11.03
CA THR A 451 -13.20 -5.40 11.37
C THR A 451 -12.53 -4.09 11.81
N TRP A 452 -12.87 -2.97 11.16
CA TRP A 452 -12.36 -1.65 11.54
C TRP A 452 -12.92 -1.16 12.87
N LEU A 453 -14.18 -1.45 13.18
CA LEU A 453 -14.76 -1.13 14.50
C LEU A 453 -14.08 -1.92 15.62
N GLU A 454 -13.87 -3.23 15.42
CA GLU A 454 -13.14 -4.07 16.37
C GLU A 454 -11.71 -3.56 16.57
N LYS A 455 -11.05 -3.11 15.49
CA LYS A 455 -9.73 -2.49 15.56
C LYS A 455 -9.72 -1.16 16.31
N ASP A 456 -10.72 -0.31 16.12
CA ASP A 456 -10.85 0.96 16.83
C ASP A 456 -10.94 0.76 18.35
N LEU A 457 -11.78 -0.20 18.77
CA LEU A 457 -11.93 -0.61 20.17
C LEU A 457 -10.65 -1.22 20.73
N MET A 458 -9.97 -2.05 19.93
CA MET A 458 -8.68 -2.63 20.31
C MET A 458 -7.64 -1.54 20.54
N LEU A 459 -7.53 -0.56 19.65
CA LEU A 459 -6.61 0.57 19.80
C LEU A 459 -6.92 1.41 21.05
N ASP A 460 -8.19 1.62 21.36
CA ASP A 460 -8.63 2.30 22.59
C ASP A 460 -8.21 1.50 23.84
N SER A 461 -8.39 0.18 23.82
CA SER A 461 -7.92 -0.69 24.90
C SER A 461 -6.39 -0.68 25.03
N MET A 462 -5.66 -0.62 23.92
CA MET A 462 -4.20 -0.55 23.91
C MET A 462 -3.72 0.75 24.54
N GLN A 463 -4.39 1.88 24.24
CA GLN A 463 -4.09 3.18 24.83
C GLN A 463 -4.35 3.19 26.35
N LYS A 464 -5.43 2.58 26.82
CA LYS A 464 -5.78 2.52 28.24
C LYS A 464 -4.88 1.61 29.07
N ASN A 465 -4.33 0.57 28.45
CA ASN A 465 -3.53 -0.47 29.13
C ASN A 465 -2.02 -0.23 29.05
N VAL A 466 -1.56 0.95 28.63
CA VAL A 466 -0.12 1.25 28.59
C VAL A 466 0.39 1.52 30.01
N LYS A 467 0.78 0.46 30.71
CA LYS A 467 1.49 0.53 32.00
C LYS A 467 2.93 0.09 31.79
N ILE A 468 3.89 0.93 32.16
CA ILE A 468 5.27 0.49 32.39
C ILE A 468 5.33 0.14 33.87
N ASN A 469 5.64 -1.12 34.18
CA ASN A 469 6.01 -1.52 35.54
C ASN A 469 7.50 -1.29 35.75
#